data_AF-A0A6G2VBC5-F1
#
_entry.id   AF-A0A6G2VBC5-F1
#
_cell.length_a   1.000
_cell.length_b   1.000
_cell.length_c   1.000
_cell.angle_alpha   90.00
_cell.angle_beta   90.00
_cell.angle_gamma   90.00
#
_symmetry.space_group_name_H-M   'P 1'
#
loop_
_entity.id
_entity.type
_entity.pdbx_description
1 polymer ?
#
loop_
_entity_poly.entity_id
_entity_poly.type
_entity_poly.pdbx_seq_one_letter_code
_entity_poly.pdbx_strand_id
1 'polypeptide(L)'
;VPGKLRIVPGSVRMTHCPVTPSFLGPVLPAYSLHERDPGFQVRTEEVPLPGHLGAGTVTSCLVHVPETGPGAALRTYRLLVVRNTAKGCPAQLWLTNMLETSTKDVLGLAALLPGAARAVRDMEKQVGLLDFEGRSYPGWHHHMTLVSAAYAHRLLSSAVPWGSGHPLPRERMLVACAGAEP
;
A
#
# COMPACT_ATOMS: atom_id res chain seq x y z
N VAL A 1 -0.77 15.28 -2.79
CA VAL A 1 0.33 15.99 -2.09
C VAL A 1 0.54 15.36 -0.71
N PRO A 2 1.54 14.49 -0.53
CA PRO A 2 1.82 13.80 0.73
C PRO A 2 2.15 14.74 1.92
N GLY A 3 2.45 16.01 1.66
CA GLY A 3 2.79 17.01 2.70
C GLY A 3 1.61 17.59 3.51
N LYS A 4 0.36 17.19 3.26
CA LYS A 4 -0.82 17.70 3.98
C LYS A 4 -1.43 16.72 5.00
N LEU A 5 -0.93 15.48 5.05
CA LEU A 5 -1.47 14.48 5.98
C LEU A 5 -1.03 14.82 7.41
N ARG A 6 -1.98 15.32 8.20
CA ARG A 6 -1.83 15.59 9.63
C ARG A 6 -2.12 14.30 10.39
N ILE A 7 -1.12 13.80 11.10
CA ILE A 7 -1.26 12.62 11.97
C ILE A 7 -1.04 13.02 13.42
N VAL A 8 -1.79 12.38 14.32
CA VAL A 8 -1.55 12.47 15.76
C VAL A 8 -0.90 11.17 16.22
N PRO A 9 0.30 11.20 16.82
CA PRO A 9 0.95 10.01 17.38
C PRO A 9 0.06 9.27 18.39
N GLY A 10 -0.04 7.93 18.27
CA GLY A 10 -0.84 7.08 19.16
C GLY A 10 -0.28 6.87 20.57
N SER A 11 0.73 7.65 20.96
CA SER A 11 1.32 7.68 22.31
C SER A 11 0.38 8.23 23.37
N VAL A 12 -0.65 8.96 22.95
CA VAL A 12 -1.63 9.52 23.87
C VAL A 12 -2.62 8.42 24.26
N ARG A 13 -2.49 7.89 25.48
CA ARG A 13 -3.58 7.13 26.14
C ARG A 13 -4.77 8.06 26.31
N MET A 14 -5.64 8.13 25.30
CA MET A 14 -6.86 8.95 25.33
C MET A 14 -8.03 8.11 25.81
N THR A 15 -8.10 7.83 27.11
CA THR A 15 -9.30 7.23 27.70
C THR A 15 -10.47 8.21 27.76
N HIS A 16 -10.26 9.53 27.63
CA HIS A 16 -11.33 10.50 27.49
C HIS A 16 -10.80 11.89 27.07
N CYS A 17 -10.78 12.21 25.78
CA CYS A 17 -10.58 13.62 25.36
C CYS A 17 -11.60 13.98 24.27
N PRO A 18 -12.50 14.95 24.53
CA PRO A 18 -13.27 15.57 23.47
C PRO A 18 -12.29 16.33 22.57
N VAL A 19 -12.28 16.01 21.27
CA VAL A 19 -11.52 16.77 20.28
C VAL A 19 -12.20 18.13 20.12
N THR A 20 -11.78 19.11 20.92
CA THR A 20 -12.05 20.51 20.66
C THR A 20 -11.14 21.00 19.52
N PRO A 21 -11.52 22.09 18.82
CA PRO A 21 -10.68 22.72 17.79
C PRO A 21 -9.31 23.23 18.29
N SER A 22 -9.02 23.06 19.58
CA SER A 22 -7.81 23.45 20.30
C SER A 22 -6.93 22.26 20.71
N PHE A 23 -6.98 21.13 19.99
CA PHE A 23 -6.08 20.01 20.24
C PHE A 23 -4.60 20.42 20.05
N LEU A 24 -3.88 20.51 21.17
CA LEU A 24 -2.48 20.97 21.29
C LEU A 24 -1.46 19.81 21.30
N GLY A 25 -1.80 18.65 20.72
CA GLY A 25 -0.84 17.56 20.51
C GLY A 25 0.06 17.84 19.30
N PRO A 26 1.29 17.29 19.24
CA PRO A 26 2.18 17.50 18.10
C PRO A 26 1.56 16.88 16.84
N VAL A 27 1.02 17.72 15.97
CA VAL A 27 0.61 17.32 14.62
C VAL A 27 1.87 17.27 13.77
N LEU A 28 2.42 16.07 13.63
CA LEU A 28 3.62 15.85 12.84
C LEU A 28 3.23 15.57 11.39
N PRO A 29 4.00 16.06 10.41
CA PRO A 29 3.88 15.54 9.06
C PRO A 29 4.36 14.09 9.04
N ALA A 30 3.71 13.24 8.26
CA ALA A 30 3.98 11.79 8.21
C ALA A 30 5.45 11.43 7.89
N TYR A 31 6.24 12.35 7.34
CA TYR A 31 7.66 12.13 7.06
C TYR A 31 8.60 12.41 8.26
N SER A 32 8.13 13.07 9.32
CA SER A 32 8.94 13.45 10.50
C SER A 32 9.01 12.37 11.58
N LEU A 33 8.64 11.12 11.29
CA LEU A 33 8.62 10.00 12.23
C LEU A 33 9.98 9.60 12.83
N HIS A 34 11.06 10.29 12.46
CA HIS A 34 12.38 10.15 13.09
C HIS A 34 12.58 11.07 14.30
N GLU A 35 11.72 12.06 14.53
CA GLU A 35 11.77 12.85 15.75
C GLU A 35 11.29 11.99 16.91
N ARG A 36 12.28 11.58 17.70
CA ARG A 36 12.20 10.70 18.86
C ARG A 36 11.42 11.40 19.97
N ASP A 37 10.10 11.43 19.86
CA ASP A 37 9.22 11.85 20.95
C ASP A 37 9.12 10.69 21.95
N PRO A 38 9.54 10.85 23.22
CA PRO A 38 9.63 9.77 24.21
C PRO A 38 8.31 9.06 24.53
N GLY A 39 7.15 9.60 24.12
CA GLY A 39 5.87 8.91 24.23
C GLY A 39 5.59 7.90 23.10
N PHE A 40 6.29 8.00 21.97
CA PHE A 40 5.93 7.31 20.73
C PHE A 40 6.42 5.87 20.71
N GLN A 41 5.48 4.90 20.74
CA GLN A 41 5.77 3.47 20.55
C GLN A 41 6.13 3.20 19.09
N VAL A 42 7.33 3.63 18.69
CA VAL A 42 7.93 3.33 17.40
C VAL A 42 8.51 1.94 17.46
N ARG A 43 7.95 1.03 16.66
CA ARG A 43 8.59 -0.26 16.40
C ARG A 43 9.33 -0.15 15.08
N THR A 44 10.64 0.03 15.15
CA THR A 44 11.52 -0.09 13.97
C THR A 44 12.01 -1.52 13.88
N GLU A 45 11.77 -2.15 12.75
CA GLU A 45 12.21 -3.51 12.47
C GLU A 45 12.98 -3.51 11.15
N GLU A 46 14.08 -4.26 11.12
CA GLU A 46 14.69 -4.67 9.87
C GLU A 46 13.87 -5.85 9.33
N VAL A 47 13.14 -5.60 8.25
CA VAL A 47 12.33 -6.62 7.59
C VAL A 47 12.88 -6.80 6.19
N PRO A 48 13.20 -8.03 5.76
CA PRO A 48 13.51 -8.27 4.35
C PRO A 48 12.29 -7.86 3.51
N LEU A 49 12.43 -6.79 2.72
CA LEU A 49 11.30 -6.25 1.98
C LEU A 49 11.00 -7.14 0.77
N PRO A 50 9.72 -7.31 0.42
CA PRO A 50 9.35 -8.12 -0.72
C PRO A 50 9.86 -7.55 -2.06
N GLY A 51 10.63 -8.38 -2.79
CA GLY A 51 11.00 -8.19 -4.19
C GLY A 51 11.59 -6.82 -4.54
N HIS A 52 10.80 -5.98 -5.22
CA HIS A 52 11.19 -4.67 -5.75
C HIS A 52 11.48 -3.60 -4.69
N LEU A 53 11.17 -3.88 -3.42
CA LEU A 53 11.45 -2.97 -2.31
C LEU A 53 12.87 -3.12 -1.75
N GLY A 54 13.61 -4.19 -2.10
CA GLY A 54 15.03 -4.37 -1.76
C GLY A 54 15.29 -4.67 -0.28
N ALA A 55 16.48 -4.33 0.22
CA ALA A 55 16.75 -4.33 1.66
C ALA A 55 16.42 -2.94 2.24
N GLY A 56 15.74 -2.90 3.38
CA GLY A 56 15.33 -1.63 3.97
C GLY A 56 14.89 -1.75 5.42
N THR A 57 14.75 -0.61 6.06
CA THR A 57 14.21 -0.51 7.42
C THR A 57 12.75 -0.14 7.36
N VAL A 58 11.97 -0.72 8.26
CA VAL A 58 10.54 -0.44 8.38
C VAL A 58 10.28 0.12 9.75
N THR A 59 9.79 1.35 9.77
CA THR A 59 9.32 1.99 11.00
C THR A 59 7.79 1.90 11.03
N SER A 60 7.26 1.30 12.09
CA SER A 60 5.82 1.13 12.30
C SER A 60 5.37 1.85 13.56
N CYS A 61 4.24 2.54 13.47
CA CYS A 61 3.64 3.25 14.60
C CYS A 61 2.13 3.37 14.46
N LEU A 62 1.42 3.49 15.57
CA LEU A 62 0.01 3.83 15.56
C LEU A 62 -0.16 5.35 15.44
N VAL A 63 -1.11 5.76 14.61
CA VAL A 63 -1.46 7.16 14.39
C VAL A 63 -2.97 7.32 14.43
N HIS A 64 -3.44 8.45 14.95
CA HIS A 64 -4.83 8.84 14.87
C HIS A 64 -5.00 9.86 13.75
N VAL A 65 -6.01 9.63 12.91
CA VAL A 65 -6.40 10.57 11.86
C VAL A 65 -7.74 11.18 12.26
N PRO A 66 -7.85 12.52 12.32
CA PRO A 66 -9.12 13.18 12.62
C PRO A 66 -10.09 12.95 11.47
N GLU A 67 -11.29 12.46 11.76
CA GLU A 67 -12.36 12.47 10.78
C GLU A 67 -12.80 13.92 10.49
N THR A 68 -13.24 14.17 9.25
CA THR A 68 -13.77 15.49 8.87
C THR A 68 -15.29 15.47 9.06
N GLY A 69 -15.80 16.13 10.10
CA GLY A 69 -17.25 16.28 10.33
C GLY A 69 -17.62 16.79 11.73
N PRO A 70 -18.86 17.27 11.95
CA PRO A 70 -19.35 17.63 13.28
C PRO A 70 -19.39 16.39 14.19
N GLY A 71 -18.65 16.40 15.31
CA GLY A 71 -18.50 15.23 16.19
C GLY A 71 -17.34 14.30 15.83
N ALA A 72 -16.34 14.80 15.09
CA ALA A 72 -15.17 14.06 14.60
C ALA A 72 -14.53 13.15 15.66
N ALA A 73 -14.68 11.83 15.45
CA ALA A 73 -13.93 10.81 16.18
C ALA A 73 -12.51 10.69 15.62
N LEU A 74 -11.58 10.28 16.47
CA LEU A 74 -10.24 9.88 16.05
C LEU A 74 -10.29 8.43 15.61
N ARG A 75 -9.92 8.14 14.35
CA ARG A 75 -9.70 6.76 13.92
C ARG A 75 -8.23 6.39 14.07
N THR A 76 -7.99 5.25 14.71
CA THR A 76 -6.67 4.65 14.84
C THR A 76 -6.31 3.93 13.55
N TYR A 77 -5.15 4.30 13.01
CA TYR A 77 -4.49 3.64 11.90
C TYR A 77 -3.08 3.25 12.31
N ARG A 78 -2.46 2.41 11.50
CA ARG A 78 -1.06 2.07 11.57
C ARG A 78 -0.36 2.71 10.37
N LEU A 79 0.70 3.44 10.65
CA LEU A 79 1.57 4.07 9.66
C LEU A 79 2.86 3.28 9.58
N LEU A 80 3.24 2.88 8.36
CA LEU A 80 4.50 2.23 8.05
C LEU A 80 5.33 3.14 7.17
N VAL A 81 6.58 3.35 7.57
CA VAL A 81 7.59 4.05 6.78
C VAL A 81 8.59 3.02 6.31
N VAL A 82 8.68 2.82 5.01
CA VAL A 82 9.64 1.92 4.39
C VAL A 82 10.77 2.76 3.82
N ARG A 83 11.97 2.59 4.37
CA ARG A 83 13.18 3.24 3.86
C ARG A 83 14.02 2.19 3.16
N ASN A 84 14.24 2.38 1.86
CA ASN A 84 15.16 1.55 1.09
C ASN A 84 16.61 1.92 1.42
N THR A 85 17.49 0.93 1.52
CA THR A 85 18.94 1.14 1.68
C THR A 85 19.61 1.72 0.43
N ALA A 86 18.96 1.61 -0.74
CA ALA A 86 19.43 2.21 -1.98
C ALA A 86 19.45 3.74 -1.88
N LYS A 87 20.59 4.33 -2.23
CA LYS A 87 20.80 5.78 -2.21
C LYS A 87 19.82 6.48 -3.14
N GLY A 88 19.20 7.55 -2.66
CA GLY A 88 18.30 8.41 -3.45
C GLY A 88 16.84 7.95 -3.54
N CYS A 89 16.49 6.78 -3.00
CA CYS A 89 15.09 6.35 -2.97
C CYS A 89 14.30 7.12 -1.89
N PRO A 90 13.17 7.77 -2.24
CA PRO A 90 12.30 8.39 -1.25
C PRO A 90 11.69 7.31 -0.33
N ALA A 91 11.50 7.67 0.94
CA ALA A 91 10.78 6.81 1.87
C ALA A 91 9.33 6.61 1.40
N GLN A 92 8.86 5.36 1.41
CA GLN A 92 7.46 5.05 1.10
C GLN A 92 6.64 5.08 2.39
N LEU A 93 5.46 5.70 2.32
CA LEU A 93 4.54 5.83 3.46
C LEU A 93 3.28 5.04 3.17
N TRP A 94 2.92 4.15 4.09
CA TRP A 94 1.72 3.31 4.03
C TRP A 94 0.84 3.56 5.25
N LEU A 95 -0.44 3.83 5.03
CA LEU A 95 -1.42 3.95 6.10
C LEU A 95 -2.40 2.77 5.99
N THR A 96 -2.57 2.01 7.06
CA THR A 96 -3.46 0.84 7.10
C THR A 96 -4.31 0.81 8.36
N ASN A 97 -5.51 0.25 8.27
CA ASN A 97 -6.35 -0.07 9.43
C ASN A 97 -6.06 -1.49 9.99
N MET A 98 -5.07 -2.20 9.45
CA MET A 98 -4.62 -3.51 9.90
C MET A 98 -3.72 -3.37 11.14
N LEU A 99 -4.35 -3.21 12.31
CA LEU A 99 -3.64 -2.93 13.57
C LEU A 99 -2.92 -4.16 14.15
N GLU A 100 -3.51 -5.34 13.99
CA GLU A 100 -3.03 -6.59 14.61
C GLU A 100 -2.20 -7.48 13.66
N THR A 101 -2.17 -7.13 12.37
CA THR A 101 -1.46 -7.89 11.35
C THR A 101 0.05 -7.68 11.45
N SER A 102 0.85 -8.71 11.19
CA SER A 102 2.31 -8.56 11.23
C SER A 102 2.81 -7.54 10.21
N THR A 103 3.91 -6.83 10.53
CA THR A 103 4.56 -5.87 9.61
C THR A 103 4.88 -6.54 8.27
N LYS A 104 5.37 -7.78 8.31
CA LYS A 104 5.73 -8.59 7.14
C LYS A 104 4.53 -8.85 6.23
N ASP A 105 3.38 -9.21 6.78
CA ASP A 105 2.19 -9.53 5.97
C ASP A 105 1.61 -8.27 5.34
N VAL A 106 1.55 -7.15 6.08
CA VAL A 106 1.13 -5.86 5.53
C VAL A 106 2.03 -5.44 4.36
N LEU A 107 3.35 -5.61 4.49
CA LEU A 107 4.29 -5.33 3.40
C LEU A 107 4.16 -6.32 2.23
N GLY A 108 3.87 -7.58 2.53
CA GLY A 108 3.54 -8.59 1.53
C GLY A 108 2.35 -8.16 0.66
N LEU A 109 1.27 -7.68 1.29
CA LEU A 109 0.12 -7.12 0.59
C LEU A 109 0.47 -5.86 -0.20
N ALA A 110 1.24 -4.94 0.40
CA ALA A 110 1.66 -3.71 -0.28
C ALA A 110 2.49 -4.03 -1.55
N ALA A 111 3.32 -5.08 -1.51
CA ALA A 111 4.10 -5.50 -2.66
C ALA A 111 3.27 -6.13 -3.81
N LEU A 112 2.01 -6.50 -3.58
CA LEU A 112 1.11 -6.96 -4.64
C LEU A 112 0.53 -5.80 -5.46
N LEU A 113 0.55 -4.56 -4.95
CA LEU A 113 -0.09 -3.41 -5.59
C LEU A 113 0.45 -3.10 -7.01
N PRO A 114 1.78 -3.13 -7.27
CA PRO A 114 2.27 -2.96 -8.64
C PRO A 114 1.78 -4.06 -9.59
N GLY A 115 1.60 -5.29 -9.07
CA GLY A 115 1.04 -6.42 -9.80
C GLY A 115 -0.43 -6.17 -10.19
N ALA A 116 -1.25 -5.69 -9.25
CA ALA A 116 -2.63 -5.31 -9.53
C ALA A 116 -2.72 -4.19 -10.57
N ALA A 117 -1.89 -3.15 -10.46
CA ALA A 117 -1.83 -2.07 -11.44
C ALA A 117 -1.40 -2.57 -12.83
N ARG A 118 -0.48 -3.54 -12.89
CA ARG A 118 -0.10 -4.17 -14.14
C ARG A 118 -1.23 -5.01 -14.73
N ALA A 119 -1.93 -5.79 -13.91
CA ALA A 119 -3.08 -6.56 -14.34
C ALA A 119 -4.15 -5.69 -14.99
N VAL A 120 -4.44 -4.50 -14.43
CA VAL A 120 -5.37 -3.54 -15.05
C VAL A 120 -4.87 -3.08 -16.42
N ARG A 121 -3.60 -2.67 -16.54
CA ARG A 121 -3.02 -2.26 -17.84
C ARG A 121 -3.02 -3.39 -18.87
N ASP A 122 -2.78 -4.62 -18.43
CA ASP A 122 -2.80 -5.78 -19.32
C ASP A 122 -4.25 -6.10 -19.73
N MET A 123 -5.24 -5.94 -18.83
CA MET A 123 -6.66 -6.06 -19.16
C MET A 123 -7.11 -5.03 -20.20
N GLU A 124 -6.70 -3.77 -20.06
CA GLU A 124 -6.95 -2.71 -21.04
C GLU A 124 -6.41 -3.10 -22.43
N LYS A 125 -5.19 -3.61 -22.48
CA LYS A 125 -4.50 -3.92 -23.75
C LYS A 125 -4.94 -5.22 -24.41
N GLN A 126 -5.40 -6.20 -23.63
CA GLN A 126 -5.48 -7.58 -24.08
C GLN A 126 -6.89 -8.18 -24.07
N VAL A 127 -7.80 -7.70 -23.22
CA VAL A 127 -9.14 -8.28 -23.05
C VAL A 127 -10.26 -7.22 -23.04
N GLY A 128 -9.97 -6.01 -23.51
CA GLY A 128 -10.99 -5.00 -23.80
C GLY A 128 -11.63 -4.38 -22.56
N LEU A 129 -10.85 -4.11 -21.51
CA LEU A 129 -11.38 -3.45 -20.30
C LEU A 129 -12.12 -2.14 -20.63
N LEU A 130 -11.67 -1.40 -21.63
CA LEU A 130 -12.23 -0.09 -22.00
C LEU A 130 -13.27 -0.17 -23.13
N ASP A 131 -13.58 -1.37 -23.64
CA ASP A 131 -14.37 -1.54 -24.88
C ASP A 131 -15.89 -1.61 -24.61
N PHE A 132 -16.35 -1.16 -23.44
CA PHE A 132 -17.77 -1.14 -23.11
C PHE A 132 -18.45 0.13 -23.65
N GLU A 133 -19.33 -0.04 -24.63
CA GLU A 133 -20.07 1.08 -25.26
C GLU A 133 -21.52 1.24 -24.76
N GLY A 134 -21.97 0.37 -23.83
CA GLY A 134 -23.33 0.43 -23.29
C GLY A 134 -23.56 1.58 -22.30
N ARG A 135 -24.83 1.83 -21.95
CA ARG A 135 -25.24 2.91 -21.00
C ARG A 135 -25.99 2.40 -19.77
N SER A 136 -25.85 1.13 -19.47
CA SER A 136 -26.51 0.50 -18.33
C SER A 136 -25.49 0.03 -17.31
N TYR A 137 -25.72 0.34 -16.03
CA TYR A 137 -24.91 -0.19 -14.94
C TYR A 137 -24.85 -1.74 -14.91
N PRO A 138 -25.96 -2.47 -15.08
CA PRO A 138 -25.90 -3.94 -15.14
C PRO A 138 -25.02 -4.46 -16.29
N GLY A 139 -25.13 -3.86 -17.48
CA GLY A 139 -24.29 -4.21 -18.62
C GLY A 139 -22.80 -3.93 -18.37
N TRP A 140 -22.47 -2.79 -17.75
CA TRP A 140 -21.10 -2.45 -17.38
C TRP A 140 -20.52 -3.46 -16.38
N HIS A 141 -21.31 -3.82 -15.36
CA HIS A 141 -20.88 -4.80 -14.35
C HIS A 141 -20.65 -6.19 -14.97
N HIS A 142 -21.52 -6.62 -15.89
CA HIS A 142 -21.35 -7.88 -16.62
C HIS A 142 -20.07 -7.86 -17.46
N HIS A 143 -19.81 -6.76 -18.19
CA HIS A 143 -18.57 -6.56 -18.95
C HIS A 143 -17.33 -6.65 -18.06
N MET A 144 -17.28 -5.91 -16.94
CA MET A 144 -16.15 -5.95 -16.00
C MET A 144 -15.91 -7.36 -15.43
N THR A 145 -16.99 -8.10 -15.18
CA THR A 145 -16.92 -9.50 -14.71
C THR A 145 -16.32 -10.41 -15.78
N LEU A 146 -16.79 -10.31 -17.03
CA LEU A 146 -16.28 -11.10 -18.15
C LEU A 146 -14.81 -10.79 -18.46
N VAL A 147 -14.42 -9.51 -18.46
CA VAL A 147 -13.03 -9.08 -18.64
C VAL A 147 -12.13 -9.67 -17.54
N SER A 148 -12.57 -9.61 -16.29
CA SER A 148 -11.83 -10.18 -15.16
C SER A 148 -11.67 -11.71 -15.29
N ALA A 149 -12.74 -12.42 -15.66
CA ALA A 149 -12.70 -13.87 -15.88
C ALA A 149 -11.81 -14.25 -17.07
N ALA A 150 -11.89 -13.52 -18.18
CA ALA A 150 -11.05 -13.74 -19.36
C ALA A 150 -9.56 -13.52 -19.05
N TYR A 151 -9.23 -12.47 -18.30
CA TYR A 151 -7.86 -12.21 -17.86
C TYR A 151 -7.35 -13.32 -16.92
N ALA A 152 -8.15 -13.73 -15.94
CA ALA A 152 -7.79 -14.84 -15.06
C ALA A 152 -7.57 -16.15 -15.81
N HIS A 153 -8.46 -16.49 -16.76
CA HIS A 153 -8.31 -17.65 -17.63
C HIS A 153 -6.99 -17.60 -18.41
N ARG A 154 -6.67 -16.47 -19.05
CA ARG A 154 -5.41 -16.29 -19.79
C ARG A 154 -4.17 -16.43 -18.90
N LEU A 155 -4.21 -15.88 -17.69
CA LEU A 155 -3.11 -16.01 -16.74
C LEU A 155 -2.89 -17.48 -16.32
N LEU A 156 -3.97 -18.22 -16.07
CA LEU A 156 -3.89 -19.64 -15.72
C LEU A 156 -3.47 -20.51 -16.91
N SER A 157 -3.93 -20.21 -18.13
CA SER A 157 -3.54 -20.95 -19.34
C SER A 157 -2.09 -20.71 -19.74
N SER A 158 -1.49 -19.58 -19.37
CA SER A 158 -0.08 -19.27 -19.63
C SER A 158 0.88 -19.84 -18.58
N ALA A 159 0.37 -20.24 -17.41
CA ALA A 159 1.14 -20.81 -16.30
C ALA A 159 1.58 -22.30 -16.49
N VAL A 160 1.54 -22.80 -17.73
CA VAL A 160 1.95 -24.15 -18.22
C VAL A 160 0.89 -25.26 -18.04
N PRO A 161 0.65 -26.12 -19.07
CA PRO A 161 -0.16 -27.32 -18.92
C PRO A 161 0.50 -28.30 -17.94
N TRP A 162 -0.27 -28.80 -16.98
CA TRP A 162 0.15 -29.92 -16.14
C TRP A 162 0.58 -31.09 -17.04
N GLY A 163 1.88 -31.41 -17.05
CA GLY A 163 2.40 -32.60 -17.73
C GLY A 163 3.67 -32.45 -18.56
N SER A 164 4.71 -31.76 -18.07
CA SER A 164 6.09 -32.15 -18.43
C SER A 164 7.06 -31.54 -17.42
N GLY A 165 7.91 -32.38 -16.82
CA GLY A 165 8.89 -32.01 -15.82
C GLY A 165 10.06 -31.21 -16.38
N HIS A 166 9.78 -30.02 -16.92
CA HIS A 166 10.82 -29.06 -17.25
C HIS A 166 10.82 -27.95 -16.18
N PRO A 167 11.97 -27.65 -15.54
CA PRO A 167 12.04 -26.51 -14.64
C PRO A 167 11.69 -25.26 -15.45
N LEU A 168 10.65 -24.55 -15.00
CA LEU A 168 10.20 -23.31 -15.60
C LEU A 168 11.42 -22.37 -15.73
N PRO A 169 11.65 -21.74 -16.89
CA PRO A 169 12.59 -20.64 -16.94
C PRO A 169 12.02 -19.60 -15.98
N ARG A 170 12.82 -19.24 -14.97
CA ARG A 170 12.56 -18.13 -14.08
C ARG A 170 12.42 -16.92 -15.00
N GLU A 171 11.18 -16.58 -15.32
CA GLU A 171 10.86 -15.37 -16.05
C GLU A 171 11.52 -14.26 -15.25
N ARG A 172 12.57 -13.69 -15.83
CA ARG A 172 13.22 -12.52 -15.30
C ARG A 172 12.11 -11.50 -15.16
N MET A 173 11.61 -11.33 -13.94
CA MET A 173 10.96 -10.12 -13.51
C MET A 173 12.01 -9.02 -13.66
N LEU A 174 12.15 -8.52 -14.89
CA LEU A 174 12.84 -7.28 -15.20
C LEU A 174 11.99 -6.20 -14.54
N VAL A 175 12.25 -6.01 -13.25
CA VAL A 175 11.95 -4.76 -12.56
C VAL A 175 12.85 -3.74 -13.24
N ALA A 176 12.30 -3.01 -14.20
CA ALA A 176 12.91 -1.80 -14.69
C ALA A 176 12.90 -0.81 -13.51
N CYS A 177 14.04 -0.70 -12.82
CA CYS A 177 14.32 0.45 -11.98
C CYS A 177 14.30 1.66 -12.92
N ALA A 178 13.25 2.48 -12.84
CA ALA A 178 13.27 3.78 -13.48
C ALA A 178 14.41 4.58 -12.81
N GLY A 179 15.51 4.72 -13.54
CA GLY A 179 16.65 5.53 -13.13
C GLY A 179 16.20 6.96 -12.89
N ALA A 180 16.57 7.49 -11.73
CA ALA A 180 16.79 8.91 -11.59
C ALA A 180 18.03 9.24 -12.43
N GLU A 181 17.82 9.91 -13.57
CA GLU A 181 18.89 10.61 -14.26
C GLU A 181 19.15 11.96 -13.57
N PRO A 182 20.40 12.45 -13.64
CA PRO A 182 20.99 13.43 -12.72
C PRO A 182 20.46 14.87 -12.82
#